data_AF-A0A523E7J8-F1
#
_entry.id   AF-A0A523E7J8-F1
#
_cell.length_a   1.000
_cell.length_b   1.000
_cell.length_c   1.000
_cell.angle_alpha   90.00
_cell.angle_beta   90.00
_cell.angle_gamma   90.00
#
_symmetry.space_group_name_H-M   'P 1'
#
loop_
_entity.id
_entity.type
_entity.pdbx_description
1 polymer ?
#
loop_
_entity_poly.entity_id
_entity_poly.type
_entity_poly.pdbx_seq_one_letter_code
_entity_poly.pdbx_strand_id
1 'polypeptide(L)'
;LRVEVDLRNEKLGYKIREAQMQKIPLMLVVGDREAADGTVAVRSRETGDMGTAAPAALTQRLVEIASQRRLTTNLDGIVSGPRDRQEEKAAQRS
;
A
#
# COMPACT_ATOMS: atom_id res chain seq x y z
N LEU A 1 14.23 -9.12 3.79
CA LEU A 1 13.38 -7.91 3.66
C LEU A 1 13.44 -7.17 5.00
N ARG A 2 13.64 -5.85 5.03
CA ARG A 2 13.55 -5.07 6.27
C ARG A 2 12.18 -4.43 6.33
N VAL A 3 11.45 -4.68 7.42
CA VAL A 3 10.08 -4.22 7.62
C VAL A 3 9.92 -3.80 9.06
N GLU A 4 9.12 -2.76 9.27
CA GLU A 4 8.78 -2.24 10.59
C GLU A 4 7.29 -1.93 10.60
N VAL A 5 6.63 -2.22 11.72
CA VAL A 5 5.19 -2.04 11.86
C VAL A 5 4.92 -0.96 12.90
N ASP A 6 4.28 0.13 12.48
CA ASP A 6 3.86 1.21 13.38
C ASP A 6 2.42 0.99 13.87
N LEU A 7 2.28 0.44 15.08
CA LEU A 7 0.99 0.18 15.75
C LEU A 7 0.54 1.31 16.68
N ARG A 8 1.21 2.47 16.71
CA ARG A 8 0.85 3.58 17.60
C ARG A 8 -0.57 4.07 17.29
N ASN A 9 -1.35 4.47 18.31
CA ASN A 9 -2.69 5.03 18.10
C ASN A 9 -2.63 6.50 17.67
N GLU A 10 -1.96 6.75 16.55
CA GLU A 10 -1.74 8.09 15.97
C GLU A 10 -2.52 8.23 14.67
N LYS A 11 -2.79 9.49 14.27
CA LYS A 11 -3.46 9.76 12.99
C LYS A 11 -2.66 9.16 11.84
N LEU A 12 -3.32 8.47 10.93
CA LEU A 12 -2.68 7.85 9.77
C LEU A 12 -1.84 8.85 8.95
N GLY A 13 -2.34 10.06 8.74
CA GLY A 13 -1.60 11.13 8.05
C GLY A 13 -0.31 11.55 8.77
N TYR A 14 -0.27 11.47 10.10
CA TYR A 14 0.95 11.72 10.88
C TYR A 14 1.99 10.63 10.63
N LYS A 15 1.58 9.35 10.70
CA LYS A 15 2.46 8.20 10.41
C LYS A 15 3.02 8.25 8.99
N ILE A 16 2.18 8.57 8.00
CA ILE A 16 2.61 8.72 6.60
C ILE A 16 3.68 9.81 6.49
N ARG A 17 3.46 10.96 7.13
CA ARG A 17 4.43 12.06 7.12
C ARG A 17 5.75 11.68 7.81
N GLU A 18 5.69 11.00 8.96
CA GLU A 18 6.89 10.48 9.64
C GLU A 18 7.66 9.51 8.75
N ALA A 19 6.98 8.53 8.15
CA ALA A 19 7.59 7.56 7.24
C ALA A 19 8.25 8.24 6.02
N GLN A 20 7.62 9.28 5.47
CA GLN A 20 8.22 10.11 4.41
C GLN A 20 9.47 10.86 4.89
N MET A 21 9.46 11.42 6.10
CA MET A 21 10.62 12.10 6.71
C MET A 21 11.77 11.12 6.97
N GLN A 22 11.46 9.89 7.38
CA GLN A 22 12.42 8.79 7.52
C GLN A 22 12.91 8.24 6.17
N LYS A 23 12.44 8.79 5.05
CA LYS A 23 12.78 8.38 3.68
C LYS A 23 12.47 6.91 3.41
N ILE A 24 11.41 6.39 4.03
CA ILE A 24 10.96 5.02 3.78
C ILE A 24 10.49 4.93 2.30
N PRO A 25 11.08 4.05 1.47
CA PRO A 25 10.76 3.99 0.04
C PRO A 25 9.30 3.58 -0.23
N LEU A 26 8.78 2.67 0.58
CA LEU A 26 7.46 2.07 0.41
C LEU A 26 6.73 1.99 1.75
N MET A 27 5.49 2.45 1.76
CA MET A 27 4.60 2.42 2.91
C MET A 27 3.40 1.52 2.60
N LEU A 28 3.10 0.61 3.52
CA LEU A 28 1.93 -0.25 3.45
C LEU A 28 0.93 0.21 4.50
N VAL A 29 -0.25 0.61 4.03
CA VAL A 29 -1.29 1.19 4.86
C VAL A 29 -2.46 0.23 4.91
N VAL A 30 -2.88 -0.10 6.14
CA VAL A 30 -4.04 -0.94 6.42
C VAL A 30 -4.99 -0.13 7.28
N GLY A 31 -6.09 0.33 6.69
CA GLY A 31 -7.22 0.89 7.42
C GLY A 31 -8.31 -0.16 7.63
N ASP A 32 -9.45 0.29 8.15
CA ASP A 32 -10.61 -0.57 8.41
C ASP A 32 -11.14 -1.23 7.13
N ARG A 33 -11.11 -0.49 6.01
CA ARG A 33 -11.57 -0.97 4.71
C ARG A 33 -10.63 -2.02 4.14
N GLU A 34 -9.33 -1.74 4.15
CA GLU A 34 -8.31 -2.68 3.69
C GLU A 34 -8.34 -3.98 4.49
N ALA A 35 -8.54 -3.88 5.81
CA ALA A 35 -8.71 -5.03 6.69
C ALA A 35 -9.96 -5.86 6.36
N ALA A 36 -11.09 -5.21 6.02
CA ALA A 36 -12.31 -5.90 5.60
C ALA A 36 -12.17 -6.58 4.24
N ASP A 37 -11.53 -5.92 3.29
CA ASP A 37 -11.34 -6.42 1.92
C ASP A 37 -10.19 -7.43 1.79
N GLY A 38 -9.40 -7.63 2.84
CA GLY A 38 -8.18 -8.46 2.79
C GLY A 38 -7.12 -7.89 1.84
N THR A 39 -7.07 -6.56 1.72
CA THR A 39 -6.14 -5.85 0.84
C THR A 39 -5.22 -4.91 1.63
N VAL A 40 -4.25 -4.30 0.95
CA VAL A 40 -3.30 -3.33 1.53
C VAL A 40 -3.20 -2.16 0.57
N ALA A 41 -3.27 -0.94 1.08
CA ALA A 41 -2.97 0.26 0.31
C ALA A 41 -1.44 0.45 0.24
N VAL A 42 -0.94 0.61 -0.99
CA VAL A 42 0.49 0.71 -1.27
C VAL A 42 0.81 2.15 -1.64
N ARG A 43 1.73 2.76 -0.90
CA ARG A 43 2.20 4.12 -1.17
C ARG A 43 3.71 4.14 -1.37
N SER A 44 4.14 4.75 -2.46
CA SER A 44 5.54 5.04 -2.74
C SER A 44 5.89 6.45 -2.27
N ARG A 45 7.14 6.63 -1.83
CA ARG A 45 7.65 7.97 -1.53
C ARG A 45 7.74 8.87 -2.77
N GLU A 46 8.08 8.30 -3.93
CA GLU A 46 8.30 9.07 -5.16
C GLU A 46 7.01 9.33 -5.93
N THR A 47 6.20 8.28 -6.09
CA THR A 47 4.98 8.30 -6.91
C THR A 47 3.73 8.66 -6.11
N GLY A 48 3.79 8.58 -4.78
CA GLY A 48 2.64 8.80 -3.90
C GLY A 48 1.75 7.57 -3.80
N ASP A 49 0.44 7.76 -3.94
CA ASP A 49 -0.53 6.66 -3.83
C ASP A 49 -0.50 5.78 -5.08
N MET A 50 -0.33 4.47 -4.90
CA MET A 50 -0.34 3.51 -6.00
C MET A 50 -1.66 2.74 -6.08
N GLY A 51 -2.52 2.82 -5.05
CA GLY A 51 -3.77 2.07 -4.92
C GLY A 51 -3.67 0.91 -3.94
N THR A 52 -4.48 -0.13 -4.13
CA THR A 52 -4.52 -1.31 -3.24
C THR A 52 -4.12 -2.60 -3.93
N ALA A 53 -3.47 -3.51 -3.20
CA ALA A 53 -3.10 -4.85 -3.68
C ALA A 53 -3.39 -5.93 -2.65
N ALA A 54 -3.50 -7.19 -3.10
CA ALA A 54 -3.55 -8.33 -2.22
C ALA A 54 -2.19 -8.55 -1.52
N PRO A 55 -2.14 -8.86 -0.22
CA PRO A 55 -0.88 -9.03 0.53
C PRO A 55 0.06 -10.09 -0.06
N ALA A 56 -0.51 -11.18 -0.58
CA ALA A 56 0.25 -12.27 -1.19
C ALA A 56 1.00 -11.82 -2.45
N ALA A 57 0.30 -11.17 -3.38
CA ALA A 57 0.89 -10.65 -4.61
C ALA A 57 1.96 -9.59 -4.32
N LEU A 58 1.69 -8.72 -3.35
CA LEU A 58 2.63 -7.70 -2.91
C LEU A 58 3.91 -8.31 -2.33
N THR A 59 3.80 -9.33 -1.47
CA THR A 59 4.97 -9.97 -0.83
C THR A 59 5.89 -10.59 -1.86
N GLN A 60 5.34 -11.29 -2.85
CA GLN A 60 6.13 -11.90 -3.93
C GLN A 60 6.93 -10.85 -4.71
N ARG A 61 6.29 -9.70 -5.00
CA ARG A 61 6.96 -8.58 -5.66
C ARG A 61 8.04 -7.94 -4.79
N LEU A 62 7.79 -7.76 -3.49
CA LEU A 62 8.79 -7.18 -2.58
C LEU A 62 10.05 -8.04 -2.47
N VAL A 63 9.90 -9.37 -2.51
CA VAL A 63 11.03 -10.30 -2.53
C VAL A 63 11.83 -10.16 -3.81
N GLU A 64 11.17 -10.03 -4.96
CA GLU A 64 11.83 -9.79 -6.26
C GLU A 64 12.59 -8.45 -6.28
N ILE A 65 12.00 -7.39 -5.73
CA ILE A 65 12.65 -6.07 -5.64
C ILE A 65 13.89 -6.14 -4.73
N ALA A 66 13.76 -6.80 -3.58
CA ALA A 66 14.83 -6.93 -2.61
C ALA A 66 16.01 -7.76 -3.15
N SER A 67 15.75 -8.78 -3.96
CA SER A 67 16.80 -9.58 -4.60
C SER A 67 17.59 -8.77 -5.64
N GLN A 68 16.92 -7.84 -6.32
CA GLN A 68 17.54 -6.91 -7.29
C GLN A 68 18.25 -5.71 -6.62
N ARG A 69 18.23 -5.59 -5.29
CA ARG A 69 18.79 -4.45 -4.52
C ARG A 69 18.29 -3.08 -5.00
N ARG A 70 17.06 -3.03 -5.51
CA ARG A 70 16.45 -1.80 -6.04
C ARG A 70 15.53 -1.17 -5.01
N LEU A 71 15.56 0.16 -4.88
CA LEU A 71 14.70 0.91 -3.96
C LEU A 71 13.47 1.54 -4.64
N THR A 72 13.48 1.61 -5.98
CA THR A 72 12.40 2.18 -6.80
C THR A 72 11.75 1.08 -7.62
N THR A 73 10.42 1.02 -7.71
CA THR A 73 9.76 -0.01 -8.53
C THR A 73 8.43 0.47 -9.10
N ASN A 74 8.20 0.10 -10.36
CA ASN A 74 6.86 0.04 -10.95
C ASN A 74 6.11 -1.15 -10.37
N LEU A 75 5.12 -0.84 -9.53
CA LEU A 75 4.09 -1.78 -9.10
C LEU A 75 2.87 -1.76 -10.04
N ASP A 76 2.97 -1.04 -11.17
CA ASP A 76 1.95 -0.97 -12.21
C ASP A 76 1.54 -2.39 -12.63
N GLY A 77 0.25 -2.72 -12.46
CA GLY A 77 -0.34 -4.02 -12.78
C GLY A 77 -0.53 -4.98 -11.59
N ILE A 78 0.04 -4.70 -10.41
CA ILE A 78 -0.20 -5.46 -9.17
C ILE A 78 -1.21 -4.73 -8.28
N VAL A 79 -1.19 -3.41 -8.37
CA VAL A 79 -2.07 -2.54 -7.61
C VAL A 79 -3.29 -2.22 -8.48
N SER A 80 -4.48 -2.52 -7.98
CA SER A 80 -5.69 -1.96 -8.56
C SER A 80 -5.62 -0.46 -8.29
N GLY A 81 -5.77 0.38 -9.32
CA GLY A 81 -5.75 1.85 -9.21
C GLY A 81 -6.68 2.37 -8.11
N PRO A 82 -6.64 3.69 -7.80
CA PRO A 82 -7.42 4.25 -6.69
C PRO A 82 -8.87 3.77 -6.80
N ARG A 83 -9.30 2.91 -5.86
CA ARG A 83 -10.65 2.35 -5.87
C ARG A 83 -11.60 3.48 -5.55
N ASP A 84 -12.06 4.14 -6.61
CA ASP A 84 -12.96 5.26 -6.55
C ASP A 84 -14.27 4.80 -5.88
N ARG A 85 -14.81 5.63 -4.99
CA ARG A 85 -16.04 5.36 -4.22
C ARG A 85 -17.28 5.05 -5.09
N GLN A 86 -17.19 5.13 -6.40
CA GLN A 86 -18.33 4.97 -7.31
C GLN A 86 -18.58 3.55 -7.79
N GLU A 87 -17.59 2.64 -7.83
CA GLU A 87 -17.79 1.30 -8.42
C GLU A 87 -18.62 0.36 -7.53
N GLU A 88 -18.62 0.57 -6.21
CA GLU A 88 -19.28 -0.34 -5.26
C GLU A 88 -20.81 -0.19 -5.25
N LYS A 89 -21.37 0.93 -5.75
CA LYS A 89 -22.83 1.10 -5.83
C LYS A 89 -23.49 0.25 -6.91
N ALA A 90 -22.73 -0.39 -7.80
CA ALA A 90 -23.27 -1.26 -8.85
C ALA A 90 -23.54 -2.69 -8.35
N ALA A 91 -22.79 -3.20 -7.37
CA ALA A 91 -22.91 -4.59 -6.91
C ALA A 91 -24.06 -4.83 -5.93
N GLN A 92 -24.58 -3.79 -5.26
CA GLN A 92 -25.65 -3.92 -4.27
C GLN A 92 -27.07 -3.71 -4.85
N ARG A 93 -27.22 -3.64 -6.19
CA ARG A 93 -28.50 -3.40 -6.88
C ARG A 93 -28.92 -4.53 -7.83
N SER A 94 -28.40 -5.74 -7.68
CA SER A 94 -28.89 -6.91 -8.41
C SER A 94 -29.34 -8.03 -7.50
#